data_AF-A0A3N2CUZ6-F1
#
_entry.id   AF-A0A3N2CUZ6-F1
#
_cell.length_a   1.000
_cell.length_b   1.000
_cell.length_c   1.000
_cell.angle_alpha   90.00
_cell.angle_beta   90.00
_cell.angle_gamma   90.00
#
_symmetry.space_group_name_H-M   'P 1'
#
loop_
_entity.id
_entity.type
_entity.pdbx_description
1 polymer ?
#
loop_
_entity_poly.entity_id
_entity_poly.type
_entity_poly.pdbx_seq_one_letter_code
_entity_poly.pdbx_strand_id
1 'polypeptide(L)'
;MTPTSLIDLALEVQRLPYRWPAPPDAASTERAGAGTCAGKHALLAQRLDALGISSVPLLVVGPLAPPLWPDLVAAAGGLVEVHECLTVLTSWAGPLIVDVTWHPAAVAAGLPGLDPDWDGHSDTPTAVTPHGPGWAVDRLHLRERKERLRGRLYGDGQRERRDQILAEIARRASEL
;
A
#
# COMPACT_ATOMS: atom_id res chain seq x y z
N MET A 1 9.75 4.62 -22.67
CA MET A 1 9.32 4.64 -21.27
C MET A 1 9.95 5.86 -20.63
N THR A 2 9.19 6.77 -20.04
CA THR A 2 9.73 7.98 -19.40
C THR A 2 9.42 7.95 -17.90
N PRO A 3 10.30 8.54 -17.06
CA PRO A 3 10.00 8.73 -15.63
C PRO A 3 8.65 9.40 -15.39
N THR A 4 8.31 10.38 -16.23
CA THR A 4 7.07 11.17 -16.15
C THR A 4 5.81 10.31 -16.11
N SER A 5 5.69 9.29 -16.97
CA SER A 5 4.49 8.44 -16.99
C SER A 5 4.29 7.62 -15.71
N LEU A 6 5.37 7.15 -15.09
CA LEU A 6 5.30 6.45 -13.80
C LEU A 6 4.89 7.42 -12.69
N ILE A 7 5.54 8.58 -12.64
CA ILE A 7 5.29 9.61 -11.62
C ILE A 7 3.84 10.07 -11.68
N ASP A 8 3.34 10.43 -12.87
CA ASP A 8 1.98 10.92 -13.04
C ASP A 8 0.93 9.89 -12.59
N LEU A 9 1.08 8.63 -13.01
CA LEU A 9 0.15 7.56 -12.62
C LEU A 9 0.21 7.26 -11.12
N ALA A 10 1.41 7.23 -10.54
CA ALA A 10 1.57 6.94 -9.12
C ALA A 10 0.96 8.07 -8.27
N LEU A 11 1.25 9.33 -8.60
CA LEU A 11 0.65 10.50 -7.93
C LEU A 11 -0.87 10.55 -8.11
N GLU A 12 -1.39 10.22 -9.29
CA GLU A 12 -2.84 10.18 -9.55
C GLU A 12 -3.54 9.14 -8.66
N VAL A 13 -3.01 7.91 -8.61
CA VAL A 13 -3.58 6.85 -7.76
C VAL A 13 -3.39 7.16 -6.28
N GLN A 14 -2.26 7.76 -5.89
CA GLN A 14 -2.00 8.17 -4.51
C GLN A 14 -3.06 9.14 -4.00
N ARG A 15 -3.53 10.09 -4.82
CA ARG A 15 -4.59 11.05 -4.46
C ARG A 15 -5.90 10.42 -4.00
N LEU A 16 -6.19 9.18 -4.40
CA LEU A 16 -7.38 8.48 -3.93
C LEU A 16 -7.31 8.23 -2.41
N PRO A 17 -8.31 8.58 -1.60
CA PRO A 17 -8.26 8.32 -0.16
C PRO A 17 -8.10 6.83 0.17
N TYR A 18 -7.40 6.55 1.27
CA TYR A 18 -7.35 5.20 1.83
C TYR A 18 -8.70 4.88 2.49
N ARG A 19 -9.22 3.68 2.24
CA ARG A 19 -10.49 3.22 2.81
C ARG A 19 -10.37 1.78 3.29
N TRP A 20 -10.86 1.52 4.50
CA TRP A 20 -11.01 0.17 5.05
C TRP A 20 -12.34 0.06 5.82
N PRO A 21 -13.10 -1.03 5.66
CA PRO A 21 -12.93 -2.10 4.68
C PRO A 21 -13.32 -1.66 3.26
N ALA A 22 -12.70 -2.25 2.23
CA ALA A 22 -13.13 -2.14 0.84
C ALA A 22 -12.65 -3.35 0.02
N PRO A 23 -13.31 -3.68 -1.11
CA PRO A 23 -12.82 -4.71 -2.02
C PRO A 23 -11.38 -4.42 -2.50
N PRO A 24 -10.49 -5.42 -2.54
CA PRO A 24 -9.07 -5.23 -2.86
C PRO A 24 -8.81 -5.31 -4.37
N ASP A 25 -9.61 -4.62 -5.19
CA ASP A 25 -9.50 -4.69 -6.65
C ASP A 25 -9.55 -3.30 -7.32
N ALA A 26 -8.99 -3.23 -8.51
CA ALA A 26 -8.84 -2.00 -9.29
C ALA A 26 -10.20 -1.39 -9.65
N ALA A 27 -11.14 -2.21 -10.13
CA ALA A 27 -12.44 -1.74 -10.61
C ALA A 27 -13.27 -1.15 -9.47
N SER A 28 -13.24 -1.75 -8.28
CA SER A 28 -13.89 -1.22 -7.09
C SER A 28 -13.24 0.08 -6.60
N THR A 29 -11.90 0.16 -6.64
CA THR A 29 -11.15 1.37 -6.27
C THR A 29 -11.47 2.54 -7.21
N GLU A 30 -11.50 2.27 -8.51
CA GLU A 30 -11.82 3.27 -9.54
C GLU A 30 -13.26 3.78 -9.42
N ARG A 31 -14.25 2.88 -9.29
CA ARG A 31 -15.66 3.28 -9.10
C ARG A 31 -15.88 4.09 -7.81
N ALA A 32 -15.17 3.74 -6.73
CA ALA A 32 -15.36 4.36 -5.44
C ALA A 32 -14.57 5.66 -5.23
N GLY A 33 -13.60 5.95 -6.11
CA GLY A 33 -12.65 7.05 -5.93
C GLY A 33 -11.79 6.93 -4.66
N ALA A 34 -11.67 5.74 -4.08
CA ALA A 34 -10.96 5.44 -2.83
C ALA A 34 -10.74 3.93 -2.72
N GLY A 35 -9.76 3.48 -1.94
CA GLY A 35 -9.49 2.04 -1.83
C GLY A 35 -8.56 1.64 -0.69
N THR A 36 -8.47 0.33 -0.46
CA THR A 36 -7.43 -0.25 0.40
C THR A 36 -6.06 -0.18 -0.28
N CYS A 37 -4.98 -0.52 0.42
CA CYS A 37 -3.66 -0.64 -0.20
C CYS A 37 -3.70 -1.62 -1.40
N ALA A 38 -4.32 -2.79 -1.23
CA ALA A 38 -4.44 -3.76 -2.32
C ALA A 38 -5.23 -3.21 -3.51
N GLY A 39 -6.36 -2.52 -3.27
CA GLY A 39 -7.15 -1.93 -4.35
C GLY A 39 -6.41 -0.84 -5.13
N LYS A 40 -5.71 0.06 -4.43
CA LYS A 40 -4.93 1.14 -5.04
C LYS A 40 -3.75 0.59 -5.86
N HIS A 41 -3.00 -0.38 -5.34
CA HIS A 41 -1.91 -1.01 -6.11
C HIS A 41 -2.43 -1.89 -7.25
N ALA A 42 -3.63 -2.46 -7.13
CA ALA A 42 -4.28 -3.12 -8.24
C ALA A 42 -4.59 -2.12 -9.38
N LEU A 43 -5.13 -0.95 -9.05
CA LEU A 43 -5.42 0.11 -10.01
C LEU A 43 -4.15 0.66 -10.66
N LEU A 44 -3.11 0.96 -9.87
CA LEU A 44 -1.83 1.43 -10.40
C LEU A 44 -1.24 0.42 -11.38
N ALA A 45 -1.19 -0.86 -11.01
CA ALA A 45 -0.65 -1.88 -11.89
C ALA A 45 -1.44 -2.05 -13.19
N GLN A 46 -2.78 -1.96 -13.14
CA GLN A 46 -3.61 -2.00 -14.35
C GLN A 46 -3.28 -0.83 -15.29
N ARG A 47 -3.06 0.38 -14.74
CA ARG A 47 -2.71 1.57 -15.52
C ARG A 47 -1.29 1.51 -16.08
N LEU A 48 -0.35 0.97 -15.31
CA LEU A 48 1.03 0.71 -15.77
C LEU A 48 1.04 -0.32 -16.91
N ASP A 49 0.29 -1.41 -16.78
CA ASP A 49 0.18 -2.46 -17.81
C ASP A 49 -0.40 -1.91 -19.12
N ALA A 50 -1.40 -1.04 -19.05
CA ALA A 50 -1.96 -0.35 -20.23
C ALA A 50 -0.93 0.54 -20.97
N LEU A 51 0.15 0.95 -20.31
CA LEU A 51 1.28 1.67 -20.91
C LEU A 51 2.47 0.77 -21.25
N GLY A 52 2.33 -0.56 -21.10
CA GLY A 52 3.41 -1.53 -21.31
C GLY A 52 4.48 -1.51 -20.23
N ILE A 53 4.18 -0.96 -19.04
CA ILE A 53 5.11 -0.91 -17.91
C ILE A 53 4.85 -2.11 -17.00
N SER A 54 5.85 -3.00 -16.91
CA SER A 54 5.75 -4.20 -16.08
C SER A 54 5.83 -3.85 -14.59
N SER A 55 4.89 -4.39 -13.82
CA SER A 55 4.91 -4.29 -12.37
C SER A 55 4.53 -5.63 -11.73
N VAL A 56 5.13 -5.93 -10.58
CA VAL A 56 4.92 -7.16 -9.83
C VAL A 56 4.51 -6.78 -8.40
N PRO A 57 3.43 -7.38 -7.85
CA PRO A 57 3.10 -7.20 -6.44
C PRO A 57 4.25 -7.59 -5.52
N LEU A 58 4.51 -6.75 -4.53
CA LEU A 58 5.48 -6.98 -3.47
C LEU A 58 4.73 -7.02 -2.14
N LEU A 59 4.93 -8.09 -1.38
CA LEU A 59 4.44 -8.16 -0.01
C LEU A 59 5.57 -7.76 0.96
N VAL A 60 5.24 -6.91 1.92
CA VAL A 60 6.10 -6.52 3.03
C VAL A 60 5.35 -6.71 4.34
N VAL A 61 6.08 -6.96 5.43
CA VAL A 61 5.49 -7.12 6.77
C VAL A 61 6.13 -6.14 7.71
N GLY A 62 5.29 -5.41 8.44
CA GLY A 62 5.72 -4.40 9.40
C GLY A 62 4.66 -4.16 10.47
N PRO A 63 4.89 -3.22 11.41
CA PRO A 63 3.92 -2.86 12.43
C PRO A 63 2.59 -2.41 11.80
N LEU A 64 1.47 -2.83 12.40
CA LEU A 64 0.14 -2.51 11.91
C LEU A 64 -0.20 -1.02 11.98
N ALA A 65 0.15 -0.37 13.09
CA ALA A 65 -0.21 1.01 13.37
C ALA A 65 1.00 1.94 13.15
N PRO A 66 0.82 3.08 12.47
CA PRO A 66 1.89 4.03 12.27
C PRO A 66 2.25 4.73 13.60
N PRO A 67 3.53 5.09 13.82
CA PRO A 67 3.97 5.81 15.02
C PRO A 67 3.24 7.14 15.25
N LEU A 68 2.65 7.73 14.20
CA LEU A 68 1.84 8.94 14.25
C LEU A 68 0.65 8.85 15.22
N TRP A 69 0.13 7.64 15.50
CA TRP A 69 -0.99 7.43 16.42
C TRP A 69 -0.60 6.47 17.56
N PRO A 70 0.01 6.98 18.65
CA PRO A 70 0.52 6.14 19.74
C PRO A 70 -0.53 5.29 20.44
N ASP A 71 -1.77 5.77 20.52
CA ASP A 71 -2.89 5.02 21.08
C ASP A 71 -3.24 3.79 20.23
N LEU A 72 -3.16 3.92 18.89
CA LEU A 72 -3.35 2.79 17.97
C LEU A 72 -2.16 1.84 18.00
N VAL A 73 -0.94 2.33 18.22
CA VAL A 73 0.25 1.49 18.44
C VAL A 73 0.09 0.65 19.71
N ALA A 74 -0.34 1.26 20.82
CA ALA A 74 -0.64 0.54 22.05
C ALA A 74 -1.79 -0.46 21.85
N ALA A 75 -2.85 -0.03 21.15
CA ALA A 75 -3.97 -0.89 20.79
C ALA A 75 -3.59 -2.01 19.81
N ALA A 76 -2.55 -1.87 18.99
CA ALA A 76 -2.04 -2.96 18.16
C ALA A 76 -1.27 -3.99 18.98
N GLY A 77 -0.60 -3.59 20.06
CA GLY A 77 0.06 -4.53 20.97
C GLY A 77 1.10 -5.43 20.27
N GLY A 78 1.82 -4.88 19.30
CA GLY A 78 2.80 -5.62 18.50
C GLY A 78 2.23 -6.40 17.31
N LEU A 79 0.93 -6.27 17.00
CA LEU A 79 0.38 -6.80 15.76
C LEU A 79 1.10 -6.21 14.55
N VAL A 80 1.41 -7.09 13.62
CA VAL A 80 1.97 -6.75 12.31
C VAL A 80 0.87 -6.72 11.26
N GLU A 81 1.14 -6.10 10.13
CA GLU A 81 0.31 -6.18 8.93
C GLU A 81 1.10 -6.75 7.76
N VAL A 82 0.43 -7.56 6.95
CA VAL A 82 0.94 -7.95 5.63
C VAL A 82 0.49 -6.90 4.62
N HIS A 83 1.41 -5.99 4.31
CA HIS A 83 1.18 -4.88 3.40
C HIS A 83 1.56 -5.25 1.97
N GLU A 84 0.95 -4.56 1.01
CA GLU A 84 1.13 -4.79 -0.43
C GLU A 84 1.46 -3.47 -1.12
N CYS A 85 2.53 -3.51 -1.92
CA CYS A 85 2.99 -2.44 -2.80
C CYS A 85 3.42 -3.06 -4.15
N LEU A 86 4.04 -2.28 -5.03
CA LEU A 86 4.53 -2.79 -6.32
C LEU A 86 6.06 -2.69 -6.43
N THR A 87 6.67 -3.68 -7.07
CA THR A 87 7.94 -3.49 -7.77
C THR A 87 7.62 -3.12 -9.23
N VAL A 88 8.10 -1.97 -9.70
CA VAL A 88 7.92 -1.49 -11.07
C VAL A 88 9.24 -1.58 -11.82
N LEU A 89 9.26 -2.23 -12.97
CA LEU A 89 10.46 -2.34 -13.79
C LEU A 89 10.63 -1.09 -14.64
N THR A 90 11.68 -0.31 -14.34
CA THR A 90 12.03 0.89 -15.11
C THR A 90 13.31 0.66 -15.93
N SER A 91 13.37 1.23 -17.13
CA SER A 91 14.57 1.15 -17.97
C SER A 91 15.66 2.14 -17.58
N TRP A 92 15.36 3.13 -16.72
CA TRP A 92 16.27 4.22 -16.36
C TRP A 92 16.86 4.08 -14.96
N ALA A 93 16.12 3.53 -14.00
CA ALA A 93 16.55 3.38 -12.60
C ALA A 93 16.58 1.92 -12.12
N GLY A 94 16.21 0.97 -12.99
CA GLY A 94 16.04 -0.43 -12.60
C GLY A 94 14.70 -0.69 -11.90
N PRO A 95 14.55 -1.80 -11.17
CA PRO A 95 13.35 -2.08 -10.40
C PRO A 95 13.20 -1.09 -9.25
N LEU A 96 12.02 -0.49 -9.12
CA LEU A 96 11.68 0.44 -8.02
C LEU A 96 10.51 -0.09 -7.20
N ILE A 97 10.55 0.10 -5.89
CA ILE A 97 9.40 -0.08 -5.01
C ILE A 97 8.52 1.17 -5.09
N VAL A 98 7.23 0.97 -5.38
CA VAL A 98 6.23 2.03 -5.48
C VAL A 98 5.04 1.69 -4.59
N ASP A 99 4.77 2.56 -3.63
CA ASP A 99 3.69 2.45 -2.65
C ASP A 99 2.81 3.70 -2.64
N VAL A 100 1.57 3.54 -3.09
CA VAL A 100 0.59 4.62 -3.24
C VAL A 100 -0.49 4.62 -2.16
N THR A 101 -0.26 3.99 -1.01
CA THR A 101 -1.29 3.77 0.01
C THR A 101 -1.90 5.06 0.54
N TRP A 102 -1.07 5.96 1.07
CA TRP A 102 -1.53 7.16 1.76
C TRP A 102 -1.70 8.33 0.78
N HIS A 103 -2.83 9.03 0.88
CA HIS A 103 -3.11 10.20 0.05
C HIS A 103 -2.33 11.42 0.54
N PRO A 104 -2.16 12.47 -0.29
CA PRO A 104 -1.20 13.55 -0.02
C PRO A 104 -1.35 14.25 1.34
N ALA A 105 -2.58 14.49 1.81
CA ALA A 105 -2.80 15.12 3.10
C ALA A 105 -2.29 14.24 4.26
N ALA A 106 -2.56 12.93 4.21
CA ALA A 106 -2.04 11.99 5.19
C ALA A 106 -0.51 11.84 5.14
N VAL A 107 0.10 11.96 3.95
CA VAL A 107 1.57 12.01 3.81
C VAL A 107 2.14 13.27 4.42
N ALA A 108 1.53 14.43 4.16
CA ALA A 108 1.93 15.71 4.74
C ALA A 108 1.83 15.70 6.29
N ALA A 109 0.91 14.91 6.84
CA ALA A 109 0.77 14.70 8.28
C ALA A 109 1.79 13.70 8.88
N GLY A 110 2.65 13.09 8.05
CA GLY A 110 3.75 12.22 8.48
C GLY A 110 3.54 10.72 8.24
N LEU A 111 2.49 10.30 7.50
CA LEU A 111 2.44 8.92 7.00
C LEU A 111 3.40 8.72 5.82
N PRO A 112 3.92 7.49 5.60
CA PRO A 112 4.80 7.22 4.46
C PRO A 112 4.10 7.44 3.12
N GLY A 113 4.81 7.82 2.06
CA GLY A 113 4.24 7.88 0.73
C GLY A 113 5.14 8.61 -0.24
N LEU A 114 4.64 8.87 -1.45
CA LEU A 114 5.40 9.64 -2.43
C LEU A 114 5.45 11.10 -1.99
N ASP A 115 6.65 11.66 -2.05
CA ASP A 115 6.90 13.09 -2.03
C ASP A 115 6.38 13.72 -3.35
N PRO A 116 5.74 14.90 -3.32
CA PRO A 116 5.40 15.65 -4.54
C PRO A 116 6.57 15.83 -5.51
N ASP A 117 7.81 15.89 -5.00
CA ASP A 117 9.04 16.07 -5.78
C ASP A 117 9.72 14.73 -6.16
N TRP A 118 9.04 13.59 -5.98
CA TRP A 118 9.59 12.29 -6.37
C TRP A 118 9.89 12.22 -7.87
N ASP A 119 11.16 11.98 -8.20
CA ASP A 119 11.71 12.04 -9.55
C ASP A 119 11.69 10.69 -10.30
N GLY A 120 11.14 9.65 -9.68
CA GLY A 120 11.07 8.31 -10.25
C GLY A 120 12.42 7.59 -10.36
N HIS A 121 13.45 7.98 -9.59
CA HIS A 121 14.78 7.33 -9.59
C HIS A 121 15.09 6.55 -8.31
N SER A 122 14.21 6.61 -7.31
CA SER A 122 14.39 5.94 -6.02
C SER A 122 13.11 5.23 -5.58
N ASP A 123 13.27 4.24 -4.70
CA ASP A 123 12.16 3.56 -4.04
C ASP A 123 11.32 4.56 -3.23
N THR A 124 10.01 4.38 -3.24
CA THR A 124 9.10 5.12 -2.37
C THR A 124 9.04 4.48 -0.97
N PRO A 125 8.86 5.25 0.10
CA PRO A 125 8.55 4.70 1.43
C PRO A 125 7.30 3.81 1.39
N THR A 126 7.35 2.66 2.06
CA THR A 126 6.20 1.75 2.18
C THR A 126 5.30 2.15 3.35
N ALA A 127 4.00 1.84 3.26
CA ALA A 127 3.00 2.23 4.24
C ALA A 127 3.23 1.65 5.64
N VAL A 128 4.00 0.56 5.74
CA VAL A 128 4.45 -0.06 6.99
C VAL A 128 5.96 -0.14 6.98
N THR A 129 6.62 0.10 8.12
CA THR A 129 8.08 -0.08 8.23
C THR A 129 8.43 -1.57 8.16
N PRO A 130 9.12 -2.06 7.11
CA PRO A 130 9.35 -3.50 6.95
C PRO A 130 10.28 -4.05 8.04
N HIS A 131 9.93 -5.20 8.62
CA HIS A 131 10.80 -5.97 9.52
C HIS A 131 11.92 -6.73 8.79
N GLY A 132 11.90 -6.71 7.45
CA GLY A 132 12.84 -7.44 6.60
C GLY A 132 12.58 -7.18 5.12
N PRO A 133 13.25 -7.90 4.21
CA PRO A 133 13.04 -7.75 2.79
C PRO A 133 11.61 -8.13 2.40
N GLY A 134 11.04 -7.40 1.45
CA GLY A 134 9.81 -7.82 0.77
C GLY A 134 10.06 -9.01 -0.15
N TRP A 135 8.98 -9.67 -0.57
CA TRP A 135 9.06 -10.74 -1.57
C TRP A 135 8.01 -10.54 -2.65
N ALA A 136 8.45 -10.71 -3.90
CA ALA A 136 7.60 -10.62 -5.06
C ALA A 136 6.60 -11.77 -5.05
N VAL A 137 5.35 -11.47 -5.41
CA VAL A 137 4.28 -12.44 -5.49
C VAL A 137 3.57 -12.26 -6.82
N ASP A 138 3.30 -13.38 -7.48
CA ASP A 138 2.50 -13.35 -8.69
C ASP A 138 1.07 -12.86 -8.39
N ARG A 139 0.50 -12.07 -9.30
CA ARG A 139 -0.80 -11.42 -9.08
C ARG A 139 -1.95 -12.43 -8.92
N LEU A 140 -1.88 -13.58 -9.61
CA LEU A 140 -2.92 -14.61 -9.59
C LEU A 140 -3.09 -15.22 -8.18
N HIS A 141 -1.99 -15.44 -7.45
CA HIS A 141 -2.02 -16.03 -6.12
C HIS A 141 -1.85 -15.02 -4.98
N LEU A 142 -1.76 -13.71 -5.29
CA LEU A 142 -1.46 -12.66 -4.31
C LEU A 142 -2.39 -12.70 -3.09
N ARG A 143 -3.71 -12.74 -3.32
CA ARG A 143 -4.70 -12.75 -2.24
C ARG A 143 -4.57 -14.00 -1.38
N GLU A 144 -4.45 -15.16 -2.01
CA GLU A 144 -4.31 -16.44 -1.31
C GLU A 144 -3.04 -16.46 -0.46
N ARG A 145 -1.90 -16.05 -1.02
CA ARG A 145 -0.63 -16.00 -0.30
C ARG A 145 -0.66 -15.00 0.86
N LYS A 146 -1.27 -13.83 0.66
CA LYS A 146 -1.45 -12.82 1.72
C LYS A 146 -2.29 -13.35 2.87
N GLU A 147 -3.42 -14.00 2.57
CA GLU A 147 -4.28 -14.59 3.60
C GLU A 147 -3.67 -15.79 4.30
N ARG A 148 -2.91 -16.63 3.57
CA ARG A 148 -2.14 -17.74 4.14
C ARG A 148 -1.08 -17.22 5.11
N LEU A 149 -0.39 -16.13 4.78
CA LEU A 149 0.57 -15.51 5.67
C LEU A 149 -0.10 -14.91 6.91
N ARG A 150 -1.20 -14.17 6.73
CA ARG A 150 -2.02 -13.68 7.85
C ARG A 150 -2.49 -14.81 8.77
N GLY A 151 -2.81 -15.99 8.21
CA GLY A 151 -3.18 -17.17 9.00
C GLY A 151 -2.05 -17.77 9.83
N ARG A 152 -0.79 -17.49 9.48
CA ARG A 152 0.38 -17.88 10.28
C ARG A 152 0.76 -16.82 11.30
N LEU A 153 0.47 -15.55 11.01
CA LEU A 153 0.83 -14.41 11.85
C LEU A 153 -0.20 -14.13 12.95
N TYR A 154 -1.48 -14.43 12.71
CA TYR A 154 -2.57 -14.10 13.62
C TYR A 154 -3.08 -15.32 14.36
N GLY A 155 -3.14 -15.23 15.69
CA GLY A 155 -3.88 -16.13 16.57
C GLY A 155 -5.34 -15.69 16.76
N ASP A 156 -6.00 -16.31 17.75
CA ASP A 156 -7.41 -16.09 18.05
C ASP A 156 -7.72 -14.62 18.38
N GLY A 157 -8.78 -14.05 17.79
CA GLY A 157 -9.22 -12.67 17.96
C GLY A 157 -8.30 -11.59 17.37
N GLN A 158 -7.06 -11.93 16.95
CA GLN A 158 -6.12 -10.94 16.41
C GLN A 158 -6.55 -10.40 15.04
N ARG A 159 -7.24 -11.20 14.23
CA ARG A 159 -7.81 -10.73 12.95
C ARG A 159 -8.85 -9.63 13.15
N GLU A 160 -9.77 -9.82 14.08
CA GLU A 160 -10.83 -8.86 14.39
C GLU A 160 -10.24 -7.57 14.96
N ARG A 161 -9.29 -7.68 15.89
CA ARG A 161 -8.55 -6.54 16.43
C ARG A 161 -7.80 -5.78 15.34
N ARG A 162 -7.14 -6.48 14.42
CA ARG A 162 -6.46 -5.87 13.26
C ARG A 162 -7.44 -5.10 12.39
N ASP A 163 -8.59 -5.67 12.09
CA ASP A 163 -9.59 -5.03 11.23
C ASP A 163 -10.22 -3.79 11.89
N GLN A 164 -10.42 -3.81 13.21
CA GLN A 164 -10.86 -2.64 13.99
C GLN A 164 -9.82 -1.51 13.93
N ILE A 165 -8.54 -1.84 14.11
CA ILE A 165 -7.45 -0.86 14.04
C ILE A 165 -7.32 -0.29 12.63
N LEU A 166 -7.41 -1.12 11.59
CA LEU A 166 -7.37 -0.64 10.20
C LEU A 166 -8.55 0.28 9.87
N ALA A 167 -9.75 0.00 10.40
CA ALA A 167 -10.91 0.88 10.22
C ALA A 167 -10.68 2.25 10.87
N GLU A 168 -10.11 2.28 12.08
CA GLU A 168 -9.81 3.51 12.78
C GLU A 168 -8.66 4.30 12.13
N ILE A 169 -7.63 3.61 11.65
CA ILE A 169 -6.57 4.17 10.81
C ILE A 169 -7.15 4.83 9.57
N ALA A 170 -8.06 4.15 8.86
CA ALA A 170 -8.70 4.69 7.66
C ALA A 170 -9.53 5.94 7.96
N ARG A 171 -10.29 5.92 9.06
CA ARG A 171 -11.08 7.06 9.52
C ARG A 171 -10.17 8.27 9.82
N ARG A 172 -9.15 8.09 10.65
CA ARG A 172 -8.20 9.18 10.99
C ARG A 172 -7.46 9.70 9.77
N ALA A 173 -7.01 8.81 8.89
CA ALA A 173 -6.35 9.22 7.66
C ALA A 173 -7.26 10.12 6.81
N SER A 174 -8.55 9.81 6.72
CA SER A 174 -9.51 10.61 5.92
C SER A 174 -9.87 11.98 6.52
N GLU A 175 -9.48 12.23 7.77
CA GLU A 175 -9.73 13.49 8.49
C GLU A 175 -8.51 14.45 8.42
N LEU A 176 -7.41 14.01 7.79
CA LEU A 176 -6.21 14.81 7.53
C LEU A 176 -6.35 15.56 6.21
#